data_AF-A0A8H4PWP8-F1
#
_entry.id   AF-A0A8H4PWP8-F1
#
_cell.length_a   1.000
_cell.length_b   1.000
_cell.length_c   1.000
_cell.angle_alpha   90.00
_cell.angle_beta   90.00
_cell.angle_gamma   90.00
#
_symmetry.space_group_name_H-M   'P 1'
#
loop_
_entity.id
_entity.type
_entity.pdbx_description
1 polymer ?
#
loop_
_entity_poly.entity_id
_entity_poly.type
_entity_poly.pdbx_seq_one_letter_code
_entity_poly.pdbx_strand_id
1 'polypeptide(L)'
;MLAFTEVMAKAGGTDWTGHVSFDFLVKGGKADEHCQLYPIECNPRVHTAVVLFNDTLQVVDEYLDMLATPESAPFRQERPLLVPSRPQRYYWLGQDLVERVLYPVYQMLVLWTLSPAQLAASLGSFGQHFVGWKDGTFEAWDPWPWWWLYHVYWPMQFLGFVVRGRWHKVNVSTGKVFEAS
;
A
#
# COMPACT_ATOMS: atom_id res chain seq x y z
N MET A 1 -15.67 2.60 -14.27
CA MET A 1 -15.09 3.09 -12.99
C MET A 1 -15.28 4.58 -12.83
N LEU A 2 -14.72 5.44 -13.72
CA LEU A 2 -14.86 6.91 -13.61
C LEU A 2 -16.30 7.40 -13.44
N ALA A 3 -17.22 6.98 -14.32
CA ALA A 3 -18.62 7.39 -14.25
C ALA A 3 -19.28 7.04 -12.89
N PHE A 4 -18.94 5.88 -12.30
CA PHE A 4 -19.42 5.53 -10.96
C PHE A 4 -18.87 6.48 -9.91
N THR A 5 -17.56 6.73 -9.93
CA THR A 5 -16.90 7.65 -8.99
C THR A 5 -17.47 9.06 -9.07
N GLU A 6 -17.74 9.57 -10.27
CA GLU A 6 -18.36 10.89 -10.47
C GLU A 6 -19.81 10.95 -9.95
N VAL A 7 -20.61 9.90 -10.18
CA VAL A 7 -21.99 9.83 -9.66
C VAL A 7 -21.97 9.83 -8.14
N MET A 8 -21.09 9.03 -7.53
CA MET A 8 -20.94 9.02 -6.08
C MET A 8 -20.49 10.39 -5.58
N ALA A 9 -19.47 11.00 -6.20
CA ALA A 9 -18.91 12.30 -5.80
C ALA A 9 -19.99 13.39 -5.80
N LYS A 10 -20.82 13.41 -6.84
CA LYS A 10 -21.97 14.33 -6.93
C LYS A 10 -23.02 14.05 -5.84
N ALA A 11 -23.31 12.77 -5.55
CA ALA A 11 -24.28 12.38 -4.54
C ALA A 11 -23.84 12.73 -3.11
N GLY A 12 -22.53 12.72 -2.82
CA GLY A 12 -21.98 13.13 -1.52
C GLY A 12 -22.10 14.63 -1.23
N GLY A 13 -22.30 15.47 -2.26
CA GLY A 13 -22.50 16.90 -2.10
C GLY A 13 -21.24 17.65 -1.65
N THR A 14 -21.42 18.88 -1.16
CA THR A 14 -20.33 19.81 -0.81
C THR A 14 -19.58 19.43 0.46
N ASP A 15 -20.24 18.69 1.35
CA ASP A 15 -19.65 18.25 2.62
C ASP A 15 -18.69 17.07 2.42
N TRP A 16 -18.79 16.39 1.27
CA TRP A 16 -17.94 15.26 0.94
C TRP A 16 -16.59 15.71 0.38
N THR A 17 -15.78 16.23 1.29
CA THR A 17 -14.42 16.73 1.02
C THR A 17 -13.36 15.66 1.31
N GLY A 18 -12.13 15.89 0.83
CA GLY A 18 -10.99 15.01 1.07
C GLY A 18 -10.79 13.97 -0.03
N HIS A 19 -10.12 12.87 0.32
CA HIS A 19 -9.76 11.82 -0.63
C HIS A 19 -10.47 10.51 -0.32
N VAL A 20 -11.17 9.97 -1.32
CA VAL A 20 -11.85 8.68 -1.26
C VAL A 20 -11.36 7.74 -2.36
N SER A 21 -11.26 6.46 -2.04
CA SER A 21 -10.96 5.42 -3.04
C SER A 21 -12.09 4.39 -3.09
N PHE A 22 -12.28 3.83 -4.28
CA PHE A 22 -13.28 2.81 -4.55
C PHE A 22 -12.62 1.57 -5.10
N ASP A 23 -12.91 0.43 -4.49
CA ASP A 23 -12.38 -0.86 -4.90
C ASP A 23 -13.46 -1.60 -5.68
N PHE A 24 -13.06 -2.18 -6.82
CA PHE A 24 -13.95 -2.87 -7.75
C PHE A 24 -13.48 -4.31 -7.99
N LEU A 25 -14.43 -5.25 -8.02
CA LEU A 25 -14.22 -6.55 -8.65
C LEU A 25 -14.58 -6.47 -10.13
N VAL A 26 -13.73 -7.08 -10.95
CA VAL A 26 -13.76 -7.05 -12.42
C VAL A 26 -14.08 -8.46 -12.90
N LYS A 27 -15.28 -8.70 -13.42
CA LYS A 27 -15.64 -10.00 -14.00
C LYS A 27 -15.17 -10.06 -15.45
N GLY A 28 -14.38 -11.07 -15.80
CA GLY A 28 -13.85 -11.27 -17.16
C GLY A 28 -12.35 -11.06 -17.33
N GLY A 29 -11.61 -10.76 -16.26
CA GLY A 29 -10.13 -10.87 -16.20
C GLY A 29 -9.35 -9.77 -16.92
N LYS A 30 -9.95 -9.04 -17.87
CA LYS A 30 -9.39 -7.81 -18.43
C LYS A 30 -10.45 -6.71 -18.41
N ALA A 31 -10.02 -5.49 -18.09
CA ALA A 31 -10.83 -4.29 -18.23
C ALA A 31 -10.96 -3.97 -19.73
N ASP A 32 -11.83 -4.70 -20.43
CA ASP A 32 -12.31 -4.35 -21.76
C ASP A 32 -13.60 -3.54 -21.66
N GLU A 33 -14.11 -3.06 -22.80
CA GLU A 33 -15.32 -2.23 -22.89
C GLU A 33 -16.59 -2.92 -22.37
N HIS A 34 -16.56 -4.25 -22.16
CA HIS A 34 -17.70 -5.06 -21.71
C HIS A 34 -17.49 -5.66 -20.32
N CYS A 35 -16.48 -5.21 -19.59
CA CYS A 35 -16.22 -5.72 -18.26
C CYS A 35 -17.32 -5.29 -17.27
N GLN A 36 -17.92 -6.28 -16.61
CA GLN A 36 -18.85 -6.03 -15.52
C GLN A 36 -18.10 -5.69 -14.23
N LEU A 37 -18.30 -4.47 -13.76
CA LEU A 37 -17.70 -3.93 -12.55
C LEU A 37 -18.65 -4.07 -11.35
N TYR A 38 -18.12 -4.52 -10.22
CA TYR A 38 -18.84 -4.61 -8.96
C TYR A 38 -18.10 -3.79 -7.91
N PRO A 39 -18.62 -2.63 -7.45
CA PRO A 39 -18.04 -1.89 -6.34
C PRO A 39 -18.18 -2.73 -5.06
N ILE A 40 -17.09 -2.87 -4.30
CA ILE A 40 -17.06 -3.69 -3.09
C ILE A 40 -16.72 -2.89 -1.82
N GLU A 41 -15.98 -1.79 -1.96
CA GLU A 41 -15.52 -1.02 -0.82
C GLU A 41 -15.35 0.46 -1.18
N CYS A 42 -15.64 1.34 -0.23
CA CYS A 42 -15.32 2.76 -0.29
C CYS A 42 -14.48 3.10 0.94
N ASN A 43 -13.29 3.64 0.70
CA ASN A 43 -12.33 3.97 1.75
C ASN A 43 -12.19 5.50 1.86
N PRO A 44 -12.30 6.08 3.07
CA PRO A 44 -12.11 7.52 3.29
C PRO A 44 -10.63 7.91 3.32
N ARG A 45 -9.82 7.28 2.46
CA ARG A 45 -8.37 7.49 2.31
C ARG A 45 -7.86 6.75 1.08
N VAL A 46 -6.70 7.17 0.58
CA VAL A 46 -5.93 6.38 -0.39
C VAL A 46 -5.08 5.34 0.30
N HIS A 47 -5.25 4.09 -0.11
CA HIS A 47 -4.36 2.98 0.24
C HIS A 47 -3.23 2.89 -0.79
N THR A 48 -3.30 1.92 -1.69
CA THR A 48 -2.28 1.62 -2.71
C THR A 48 -2.06 2.76 -3.71
N ALA A 49 -3.04 3.65 -3.88
CA ALA A 49 -2.90 4.79 -4.78
C ALA A 49 -1.73 5.71 -4.36
N VAL A 50 -1.36 5.76 -3.08
CA VAL A 50 -0.24 6.60 -2.63
C VAL A 50 1.09 6.20 -3.28
N VAL A 51 1.36 4.89 -3.37
CA VAL A 51 2.58 4.39 -4.03
C VAL A 51 2.45 4.44 -5.55
N LEU A 52 1.24 4.23 -6.08
CA LEU A 52 1.00 4.26 -7.52
C LEU A 52 1.23 5.67 -8.11
N PHE A 53 0.80 6.71 -7.40
CA PHE A 53 0.92 8.10 -7.81
C PHE A 53 2.17 8.81 -7.26
N ASN A 54 3.11 8.09 -6.65
CA ASN A 54 4.30 8.67 -6.02
C ASN A 54 5.08 9.62 -6.95
N ASP A 55 5.20 9.26 -8.22
CA ASP A 55 5.89 10.08 -9.24
C ASP A 55 4.93 10.98 -10.06
N THR A 56 3.71 11.22 -9.56
CA THR A 56 2.67 12.03 -10.21
C THR A 56 2.39 13.27 -9.37
N LEU A 57 3.29 14.26 -9.47
CA LEU A 57 3.25 15.49 -8.66
C LEU A 57 1.95 16.29 -8.82
N GLN A 58 1.23 16.13 -9.94
CA GLN A 58 -0.05 16.79 -10.18
C GLN A 58 -1.10 16.45 -9.12
N VAL A 59 -0.99 15.29 -8.46
CA VAL A 59 -1.88 14.94 -7.34
C VAL A 59 -1.69 15.90 -6.16
N VAL A 60 -0.48 16.41 -5.94
CA VAL A 60 -0.20 17.39 -4.88
C VAL A 60 -0.86 18.73 -5.20
N ASP A 61 -0.81 19.16 -6.46
CA ASP A 61 -1.45 20.41 -6.90
C ASP A 61 -2.97 20.36 -6.64
N GLU A 62 -3.63 19.24 -6.91
CA GLU A 62 -5.06 19.04 -6.57
C GLU A 62 -5.36 19.21 -5.08
N TYR A 63 -4.47 18.73 -4.20
CA TYR A 63 -4.63 18.93 -2.76
C TYR A 63 -4.41 20.38 -2.34
N LEU A 64 -3.36 21.02 -2.85
CA LEU A 64 -3.05 22.42 -2.52
C LEU A 64 -4.15 23.36 -3.00
N ASP A 65 -4.73 23.09 -4.16
CA ASP A 65 -5.84 23.88 -4.69
C ASP A 65 -7.13 23.74 -3.87
N MET A 66 -7.35 22.58 -3.23
CA MET A 66 -8.47 22.43 -2.28
C MET A 66 -8.26 23.21 -0.97
N LEU A 67 -7.00 23.48 -0.61
CA LEU A 67 -6.66 24.25 0.59
C LEU A 67 -6.57 25.77 0.31
N ALA A 68 -6.43 26.17 -0.95
CA ALA A 68 -6.40 27.57 -1.34
C ALA A 68 -7.75 28.26 -1.09
N THR A 69 -7.73 29.40 -0.42
CA THR A 69 -8.92 30.16 0.01
C THR A 69 -9.77 30.60 -1.21
N PRO A 70 -11.12 30.68 -1.10
CA PRO A 70 -12.02 30.83 -2.26
C PRO A 70 -11.95 32.15 -3.04
N GLU A 71 -11.16 33.13 -2.59
CA GLU A 71 -11.23 34.51 -3.12
C GLU A 71 -10.68 34.68 -4.55
N SER A 72 -10.03 33.69 -5.14
CA SER A 72 -9.40 33.85 -6.45
C SER A 72 -9.32 32.60 -7.34
N ALA A 73 -10.22 31.64 -7.17
CA ALA A 73 -10.33 30.52 -8.11
C ALA A 73 -11.46 30.78 -9.12
N PRO A 74 -11.16 31.21 -10.38
CA PRO A 74 -12.16 31.20 -11.42
C PRO A 74 -12.75 29.79 -11.54
N PHE A 75 -14.06 29.72 -11.79
CA PHE A 75 -14.86 28.51 -12.03
C PHE A 75 -14.00 27.34 -12.53
N ARG A 76 -13.91 26.29 -11.71
CA ARG A 76 -13.10 25.08 -11.89
C ARG A 76 -13.22 24.58 -13.34
N GLN A 77 -12.21 24.86 -14.18
CA GLN A 77 -12.08 24.21 -15.48
C GLN A 77 -12.02 22.70 -15.26
N GLU A 78 -12.67 21.92 -16.12
CA GLU A 78 -12.57 20.46 -16.12
C GLU A 78 -11.09 20.08 -16.17
N ARG A 79 -10.56 19.61 -15.05
CA ARG A 79 -9.18 19.15 -14.97
C ARG A 79 -9.08 17.77 -15.61
N PRO A 80 -8.03 17.50 -16.38
CA PRO A 80 -7.87 16.19 -17.00
C PRO A 80 -7.77 15.10 -15.92
N LEU A 81 -8.33 13.93 -16.22
CA LEU A 81 -8.20 12.76 -15.36
C LEU A 81 -6.72 12.47 -15.11
N LEU A 82 -6.31 12.49 -13.84
CA LEU A 82 -4.95 12.13 -13.46
C LEU A 82 -4.77 10.61 -13.55
N VAL A 83 -3.80 10.20 -14.35
CA VAL A 83 -3.33 8.82 -14.46
C VAL A 83 -1.89 8.73 -13.97
N PRO A 84 -1.50 7.61 -13.33
CA PRO A 84 -0.14 7.42 -12.85
C PRO A 84 0.87 7.60 -13.99
N SER A 85 1.80 8.54 -13.85
CA SER A 85 2.74 8.88 -14.92
C SER A 85 3.78 7.77 -15.13
N ARG A 86 4.35 7.25 -14.03
CA ARG A 86 5.40 6.22 -14.02
C ARG A 86 5.23 5.31 -12.81
N PRO A 87 4.29 4.34 -12.86
CA PRO A 87 4.07 3.45 -11.74
C PRO A 87 5.32 2.61 -11.47
N GLN A 88 5.91 2.76 -10.28
CA GLN A 88 7.06 1.98 -9.85
C GLN A 88 6.62 0.61 -9.30
N ARG A 89 7.58 -0.32 -9.22
CA ARG A 89 7.40 -1.59 -8.51
C ARG A 89 7.82 -1.41 -7.06
N TYR A 90 6.95 -1.81 -6.14
CA TYR A 90 7.14 -1.63 -4.70
C TYR A 90 7.26 -2.94 -3.96
N TYR A 91 8.21 -3.01 -3.03
CA TYR A 91 8.31 -4.06 -2.02
C TYR A 91 8.38 -3.43 -0.63
N TRP A 92 8.22 -4.25 0.42
CA TRP A 92 8.44 -3.82 1.79
C TRP A 92 9.46 -4.73 2.44
N LEU A 93 10.61 -4.18 2.83
CA LEU A 93 11.71 -4.96 3.33
C LEU A 93 11.31 -5.90 4.47
N GLY A 94 10.49 -5.45 5.43
CA GLY A 94 10.08 -6.29 6.56
C GLY A 94 9.27 -7.52 6.14
N GLN A 95 8.30 -7.35 5.23
CA GLN A 95 7.50 -8.46 4.73
C GLN A 95 8.36 -9.43 3.95
N ASP A 96 9.17 -8.91 3.03
CA ASP A 96 10.04 -9.71 2.17
C ASP A 96 11.11 -10.46 2.96
N LEU A 97 11.68 -9.83 3.99
CA LEU A 97 12.62 -10.48 4.90
C LEU A 97 11.97 -11.67 5.61
N VAL A 98 10.75 -11.51 6.13
CA VAL A 98 10.03 -12.59 6.81
C VAL A 98 9.65 -13.70 5.83
N GLU A 99 8.99 -13.36 4.72
CA GLU A 99 8.45 -14.34 3.78
C GLU A 99 9.50 -15.04 2.94
N ARG A 100 10.59 -14.35 2.57
CA ARG A 100 11.57 -14.86 1.60
C ARG A 100 12.88 -15.30 2.21
N VAL A 101 13.18 -14.88 3.45
CA VAL A 101 14.40 -15.25 4.17
C VAL A 101 14.07 -16.06 5.42
N LEU A 102 13.44 -15.45 6.42
CA LEU A 102 13.27 -16.07 7.75
C LEU A 102 12.40 -17.32 7.70
N TYR A 103 11.23 -17.24 7.03
CA TYR A 103 10.31 -18.36 6.95
C TYR A 103 10.87 -19.54 6.14
N PRO A 104 11.45 -19.35 4.93
CA PRO A 104 12.11 -20.44 4.20
C PRO A 104 13.29 -21.05 4.95
N VAL A 105 14.09 -20.25 5.66
CA VAL A 105 15.18 -20.76 6.53
C VAL A 105 14.60 -21.62 7.65
N TYR A 106 13.52 -21.17 8.31
CA TYR A 106 12.82 -21.95 9.33
C TYR A 106 12.23 -23.26 8.76
N GLN A 107 11.61 -23.21 7.57
CA GLN A 107 11.10 -24.39 6.90
C GLN A 107 12.19 -25.39 6.55
N MET A 108 13.39 -24.94 6.20
CA MET A 108 14.52 -25.82 5.89
C MET A 108 15.17 -26.39 7.15
N LEU A 109 15.48 -25.55 8.15
CA LEU A 109 16.28 -25.94 9.32
C LEU A 109 15.47 -26.58 10.45
N VAL A 110 14.19 -26.23 10.58
CA VAL A 110 13.34 -26.67 11.70
C VAL A 110 12.26 -27.62 11.22
N LEU A 111 11.50 -27.25 10.18
CA LEU A 111 10.41 -28.10 9.69
C LEU A 111 10.88 -29.18 8.73
N TRP A 112 12.08 -29.04 8.16
CA TRP A 112 12.64 -29.93 7.14
C TRP A 112 11.72 -30.14 5.93
N THR A 113 10.87 -29.15 5.61
CA THR A 113 9.86 -29.23 4.54
C THR A 113 10.30 -28.58 3.24
N LEU A 114 11.43 -27.86 3.22
CA LEU A 114 11.87 -27.05 2.11
C LEU A 114 13.28 -27.45 1.66
N SER A 115 13.45 -27.66 0.36
CA SER A 115 14.72 -28.08 -0.23
C SER A 115 15.72 -26.91 -0.37
N PRO A 116 17.04 -27.18 -0.40
CA PRO A 116 18.04 -26.13 -0.60
C PRO A 116 17.86 -25.32 -1.90
N ALA A 117 17.40 -25.95 -2.98
CA ALA A 117 17.12 -25.28 -4.24
C ALA A 117 15.97 -24.26 -4.13
N GLN A 118 14.91 -24.62 -3.38
CA GLN A 118 13.79 -23.71 -3.12
C GLN A 118 14.22 -22.54 -2.22
N LEU A 119 15.11 -22.78 -1.25
CA LEU A 119 15.66 -21.70 -0.42
C LEU A 119 16.46 -20.72 -1.29
N ALA A 120 17.35 -21.24 -2.14
CA ALA A 120 18.13 -20.43 -3.06
C ALA A 120 17.24 -19.60 -4.00
N ALA A 121 16.17 -20.18 -4.53
CA ALA A 121 15.19 -19.45 -5.35
C ALA A 121 14.48 -18.33 -4.56
N SER A 122 14.09 -18.61 -3.32
CA SER A 122 13.46 -17.62 -2.44
C SER A 122 14.38 -16.44 -2.12
N LEU A 123 15.63 -16.73 -1.74
CA LEU A 123 16.65 -15.72 -1.49
C LEU A 123 17.02 -14.94 -2.77
N GLY A 124 17.04 -15.61 -3.93
CA GLY A 124 17.23 -14.97 -5.22
C GLY A 124 16.13 -13.96 -5.52
N SER A 125 14.87 -14.31 -5.27
CA SER A 125 13.75 -13.38 -5.44
C SER A 125 13.83 -12.19 -4.47
N PHE A 126 14.23 -12.42 -3.21
CA PHE A 126 14.50 -11.34 -2.26
C PHE A 126 15.56 -10.36 -2.79
N GLY A 127 16.68 -10.87 -3.31
CA GLY A 127 17.72 -10.06 -3.92
C GLY A 127 17.23 -9.27 -5.14
N GLN A 128 16.41 -9.88 -5.99
CA GLN A 128 15.79 -9.21 -7.14
C GLN A 128 14.88 -8.06 -6.73
N HIS A 129 14.08 -8.23 -5.69
CA HIS A 129 13.23 -7.15 -5.17
C HIS A 129 14.09 -6.05 -4.55
N PHE A 130 15.06 -6.40 -3.70
CA PHE A 130 15.93 -5.44 -3.04
C PHE A 130 16.68 -4.53 -4.01
N VAL A 131 17.12 -5.07 -5.16
CA VAL A 131 17.86 -4.31 -6.18
C VAL A 131 16.94 -3.60 -7.18
N GLY A 132 15.85 -4.24 -7.59
CA GLY A 132 15.03 -3.78 -8.72
C GLY A 132 13.78 -3.00 -8.36
N TRP A 133 13.37 -2.99 -7.08
CA TRP A 133 12.10 -2.45 -6.62
C TRP A 133 12.35 -1.35 -5.58
N LYS A 134 11.43 -0.39 -5.50
CA LYS A 134 11.47 0.69 -4.51
C LYS A 134 10.88 0.16 -3.19
N ASP A 135 11.58 0.37 -2.08
CA ASP A 135 10.98 0.10 -0.77
C ASP A 135 9.87 1.12 -0.51
N GLY A 136 8.70 0.65 -0.06
CA GLY A 136 7.51 1.49 0.14
C GLY A 136 7.58 2.47 1.30
N THR A 137 8.62 2.43 2.14
CA THR A 137 8.81 3.35 3.28
C THR A 137 10.12 4.13 3.19
N PHE A 138 11.15 3.58 2.55
CA PHE A 138 12.46 4.22 2.49
C PHE A 138 12.48 5.40 1.51
N GLU A 139 12.71 6.60 2.03
CA GLU A 139 13.08 7.76 1.23
C GLU A 139 14.49 8.24 1.57
N ALA A 140 15.31 8.46 0.54
CA ALA A 140 16.71 8.85 0.75
C ALA A 140 16.84 10.24 1.38
N TRP A 141 15.86 11.11 1.15
CA TRP A 141 15.82 12.47 1.70
C TRP A 141 15.20 12.52 3.11
N ASP A 142 14.44 11.50 3.51
CA ASP A 142 13.90 11.32 4.87
C ASP A 142 13.90 9.83 5.26
N PRO A 143 15.04 9.29 5.72
CA PRO A 143 15.16 7.88 6.04
C PRO A 143 14.58 7.53 7.42
N TRP A 144 14.18 8.53 8.23
CA TRP A 144 13.79 8.31 9.61
C TRP A 144 12.53 7.47 9.81
N PRO A 145 11.45 7.63 9.02
CA PRO A 145 10.29 6.76 9.11
C PRO A 145 10.65 5.29 8.90
N TRP A 146 11.46 5.00 7.89
CA TRP A 146 11.94 3.65 7.60
C TRP A 146 12.82 3.09 8.72
N TRP A 147 13.77 3.89 9.21
CA TRP A 147 14.68 3.46 10.27
C TRP A 147 13.90 3.15 11.55
N TRP A 148 13.02 4.06 11.95
CA TRP A 148 12.16 3.90 13.13
C TRP A 148 11.28 2.66 13.00
N LEU A 149 10.66 2.45 11.84
CA LEU A 149 9.80 1.29 11.59
C LEU A 149 10.53 -0.03 11.89
N TYR A 150 11.72 -0.22 11.32
CA TYR A 150 12.44 -1.49 11.38
C TYR A 150 13.35 -1.67 12.58
N HIS A 151 13.89 -0.59 13.15
CA HIS A 151 14.86 -0.67 14.25
C HIS A 151 14.25 -0.33 15.62
N VAL A 152 13.09 0.31 15.64
CA VAL A 152 12.45 0.75 16.90
C VAL A 152 11.05 0.18 17.03
N TYR A 153 10.11 0.58 16.16
CA TYR A 153 8.71 0.18 16.25
C TYR A 153 8.54 -1.34 16.23
N TRP A 154 8.96 -2.02 15.16
CA TRP A 154 8.78 -3.47 15.06
C TRP A 154 9.49 -4.23 16.19
N PRO A 155 10.77 -3.99 16.50
CA PRO A 155 11.43 -4.64 17.62
C PRO A 155 10.72 -4.45 18.96
N MET A 156 10.25 -3.24 19.28
CA MET A 156 9.50 -2.99 20.51
C MET A 156 8.15 -3.71 20.52
N GLN A 157 7.45 -3.75 19.39
CA GLN A 157 6.19 -4.50 19.25
C GLN A 157 6.45 -5.98 19.49
N PHE A 158 7.47 -6.57 18.85
CA PHE A 158 7.86 -7.97 19.07
C PHE A 158 8.24 -8.26 20.52
N LEU A 159 9.03 -7.39 21.17
CA LEU A 159 9.37 -7.55 22.58
C LEU A 159 8.11 -7.50 23.46
N GLY A 160 7.20 -6.55 23.20
CA GLY A 160 5.91 -6.47 23.87
C GLY A 160 5.09 -7.75 23.72
N PHE A 161 5.12 -8.40 22.55
CA PHE A 161 4.44 -9.67 22.30
C PHE A 161 5.06 -10.83 23.08
N VAL A 162 6.39 -10.92 23.12
CA VAL A 162 7.09 -11.95 23.89
C VAL A 162 6.79 -11.81 25.38
N VAL A 163 6.78 -10.58 25.91
CA VAL A 163 6.52 -10.32 27.33
C VAL A 163 5.07 -10.57 27.72
N ARG A 164 4.09 -10.19 26.88
CA ARG A 164 2.66 -10.32 27.21
C ARG A 164 2.07 -11.71 26.95
N GLY A 165 2.68 -12.50 26.07
CA GLY A 165 2.32 -13.91 25.84
C GLY A 165 0.90 -14.19 25.30
N ARG A 166 0.10 -13.17 24.96
CA ARG A 166 -1.31 -13.29 24.55
C ARG A 166 -1.58 -12.71 23.17
N TRP A 167 -0.96 -13.27 22.14
CA TRP A 167 -1.19 -12.85 20.76
C TRP A 167 -1.39 -14.07 19.88
N HIS A 168 -2.27 -13.93 18.87
CA HIS A 168 -2.58 -15.01 17.93
C HIS A 168 -2.10 -14.68 16.52
N LYS A 169 -2.25 -13.44 16.07
CA LYS A 169 -1.88 -13.03 14.71
C LYS A 169 -1.26 -11.63 14.71
N VAL A 170 -0.20 -11.47 13.94
CA VAL A 170 0.38 -10.16 13.60
C VAL A 170 0.18 -9.93 12.12
N ASN A 171 -0.37 -8.78 11.77
CA ASN A 171 -0.51 -8.35 10.40
C ASN A 171 0.52 -7.24 10.15
N VAL A 172 1.66 -7.63 9.57
CA VAL A 172 2.80 -6.74 9.29
C VAL A 172 2.41 -5.63 8.31
N SER A 173 1.54 -5.91 7.33
CA SER A 173 1.12 -4.89 6.34
C SER A 173 0.17 -3.83 6.91
N THR A 174 -0.45 -4.09 8.06
CA THR A 174 -1.37 -3.11 8.71
C THR A 174 -0.87 -2.61 10.06
N GLY A 175 0.27 -3.12 10.55
CA GLY A 175 0.75 -2.84 11.91
C GLY A 175 -0.17 -3.36 13.02
N LYS A 176 -1.16 -4.20 12.70
CA LYS A 176 -2.18 -4.65 13.66
C LYS A 176 -1.85 -5.98 14.29
N VAL A 177 -2.22 -6.09 15.56
CA VAL A 177 -2.02 -7.27 16.40
C VAL A 177 -3.39 -7.75 16.85
N PHE A 178 -3.60 -9.04 16.75
CA PHE A 178 -4.80 -9.70 17.23
C PHE A 178 -4.44 -10.52 18.46
N GLU A 179 -4.98 -10.14 19.60
CA GLU A 179 -4.76 -10.82 20.87
C GLU A 179 -5.38 -12.22 20.85
N ALA A 180 -4.76 -13.14 21.57
CA ALA A 180 -5.33 -14.46 21.80
C ALA A 180 -6.47 -14.33 22.81
N SER A 181 -7.64 -14.89 22.46
CA SER A 181 -8.83 -14.94 23.33
C SER A 181 -8.59 -15.78 24.57
#